data_AF-A0A4S2RBS0-F1
#
_entry.id   AF-A0A4S2RBS0-F1
#
_cell.length_a   1.000
_cell.length_b   1.000
_cell.length_c   1.000
_cell.angle_alpha   90.00
_cell.angle_beta   90.00
_cell.angle_gamma   90.00
#
_symmetry.space_group_name_H-M   'P 1'
#
loop_
_entity.id
_entity.type
_entity.pdbx_description
1 polymer ?
#
loop_
_entity_poly.entity_id
_entity_poly.type
_entity_poly.pdbx_seq_one_letter_code
_entity_poly.pdbx_strand_id
1 'polypeptide(L)'
;MAVKRRTWKELPSHITAAHRSLVTALREIRECSPRTQADIAKDAHQEPTTLSNHLNGGRIPDETLLRGFYAVVEKDATASGQGRLPHTLDALLEFRTRAKEKHCECCLVGHPAASEQSGQPQPASPIVANPGLARARRLRRRARRREISLPQERVRVPVPRPMGDRHPADAAELTWPETELVARYLADDRKHDAGFLLWQAGASYSAPDIVNAVGSCRTAGLHEAADAILINVAERTDRQAVLNIAAALGDAGQHEDVTFILTAAMRAPEPSAVP
;
A
#
# COMPACT_ATOMS: atom_id res chain seq x y z
N MET A 1 -1.25 16.07 38.76
CA MET A 1 -2.07 15.39 37.73
C MET A 1 -1.33 14.13 37.30
N ALA A 2 -1.96 12.96 37.41
CA ALA A 2 -1.30 11.68 37.11
C ALA A 2 -1.10 11.54 35.59
N VAL A 3 0.16 11.65 35.13
CA VAL A 3 0.54 11.32 33.77
C VAL A 3 0.26 9.83 33.59
N LYS A 4 -0.82 9.48 32.89
CA LYS A 4 -1.09 8.11 32.47
C LYS A 4 0.03 7.72 31.51
N ARG A 5 1.13 7.17 32.02
CA ARG A 5 2.23 6.64 31.22
C ARG A 5 1.63 5.60 30.27
N ARG A 6 1.45 5.95 29.01
CA ARG A 6 0.89 4.99 28.05
C ARG A 6 1.91 3.87 27.87
N THR A 7 1.48 2.62 27.97
CA THR A 7 2.36 1.46 27.84
C THR A 7 2.77 1.33 26.37
N TRP A 8 3.99 1.71 26.07
CA TRP A 8 4.54 1.61 24.72
C TRP A 8 4.97 0.19 24.40
N LYS A 9 4.87 -0.21 23.13
CA LYS A 9 5.46 -1.47 22.66
C LYS A 9 6.99 -1.42 22.78
N GLU A 10 7.58 -2.56 23.11
CA GLU A 10 9.02 -2.75 23.05
C GLU A 10 9.53 -2.41 21.65
N LEU A 11 10.65 -1.68 21.60
CA LEU A 11 11.26 -1.29 20.35
C LEU A 11 11.95 -2.49 19.71
N PRO A 12 11.93 -2.61 18.38
CA PRO A 12 12.60 -3.73 17.71
C PRO A 12 14.11 -3.79 18.04
N SER A 13 14.63 -5.00 18.21
CA SER A 13 16.06 -5.19 18.52
C SER A 13 16.99 -4.82 17.37
N HIS A 14 16.48 -4.75 16.14
CA HIS A 14 17.25 -4.47 14.91
C HIS A 14 17.41 -2.97 14.59
N ILE A 15 16.76 -2.06 15.32
CA ILE A 15 16.94 -0.62 15.09
C ILE A 15 18.21 -0.08 15.78
N THR A 16 18.88 0.86 15.11
CA THR A 16 20.11 1.50 15.60
C THR A 16 19.87 2.28 16.89
N ALA A 17 20.93 2.52 17.67
CA ALA A 17 20.85 3.34 18.88
C ALA A 17 20.31 4.75 18.58
N ALA A 18 20.75 5.38 17.49
CA ALA A 18 20.26 6.69 17.06
C ALA A 18 18.76 6.69 16.71
N HIS A 19 18.28 5.65 16.02
CA HIS A 19 16.85 5.51 15.74
C HIS A 19 16.05 5.27 17.03
N ARG A 20 16.58 4.50 17.98
CA ARG A 20 15.94 4.36 19.32
C ARG A 20 15.82 5.69 20.03
N SER A 21 16.87 6.51 20.04
CA SER A 21 16.84 7.84 20.66
C SER A 21 15.77 8.74 20.04
N LEU A 22 15.64 8.76 18.71
CA LEU A 22 14.58 9.49 18.02
C LEU A 22 13.18 9.02 18.45
N VAL A 23 12.94 7.72 18.47
CA VAL A 23 11.63 7.17 18.82
C VAL A 23 11.28 7.45 20.28
N THR A 24 12.25 7.36 21.19
CA THR A 24 12.07 7.73 22.60
C THR A 24 11.69 9.20 22.74
N ALA A 25 12.42 10.12 22.07
CA ALA A 25 12.11 11.54 22.10
C ALA A 25 10.71 11.85 21.54
N LEU A 26 10.30 11.18 20.46
CA LEU A 26 8.94 11.28 19.91
C LEU A 26 7.86 10.81 20.90
N ARG A 27 8.11 9.70 21.60
CA ARG A 27 7.19 9.19 22.62
C ARG A 27 7.06 10.15 23.79
N GLU A 28 8.17 10.71 24.26
CA GLU A 28 8.18 11.68 25.36
C GLU A 28 7.42 12.97 25.01
N ILE A 29 7.66 13.52 23.82
CA ILE A 29 6.90 14.69 23.33
C ILE A 29 5.42 14.34 23.25
N ARG A 30 5.07 13.18 22.69
CA ARG A 30 3.67 12.76 22.58
C ARG A 30 2.96 12.76 23.95
N GLU A 31 3.62 12.32 25.02
CA GLU A 31 3.02 12.31 26.37
C GLU A 31 2.65 13.71 26.90
N CYS A 32 3.15 14.78 26.28
CA CYS A 32 2.77 16.17 26.60
C CYS A 32 1.41 16.58 26.01
N SER A 33 0.82 15.79 25.10
CA SER A 33 -0.52 16.05 24.59
C SER A 33 -1.55 15.12 25.22
N PRO A 34 -2.70 15.64 25.71
CA PRO A 34 -3.79 14.81 26.22
C PRO A 34 -4.55 14.07 25.10
N ARG A 35 -4.35 14.46 23.83
CA ARG A 35 -5.14 13.98 22.69
C ARG A 35 -4.84 12.54 22.30
N THR A 36 -5.73 11.95 21.50
CA THR A 36 -5.45 10.64 20.92
C THR A 36 -4.41 10.77 19.81
N GLN A 37 -3.74 9.66 19.52
CA GLN A 37 -2.76 9.64 18.43
C GLN A 37 -3.43 9.89 17.06
N ALA A 38 -4.68 9.47 16.88
CA ALA A 38 -5.43 9.72 15.65
C ALA A 38 -5.73 11.21 15.47
N ASP A 39 -6.07 11.92 16.54
CA ASP A 39 -6.35 13.36 16.49
C ASP A 39 -5.08 14.16 16.19
N ILE A 40 -3.96 13.82 16.84
CA ILE A 40 -2.66 14.46 16.57
C ILE A 40 -2.24 14.18 15.12
N ALA A 41 -2.44 12.96 14.63
CA ALA A 41 -2.11 12.61 13.26
C ALA A 41 -2.92 13.43 12.24
N LYS A 42 -4.23 13.52 12.46
CA LYS A 42 -5.15 14.29 11.61
C LYS A 42 -4.73 15.76 11.50
N ASP A 43 -4.45 16.40 12.64
CA ASP A 43 -4.07 17.82 12.67
C ASP A 43 -2.64 18.07 12.17
N ALA A 44 -1.77 17.07 12.26
CA ALA A 44 -0.44 17.10 11.68
C ALA A 44 -0.43 16.70 10.19
N HIS A 45 -1.62 16.56 9.56
CA HIS A 45 -1.79 16.13 8.18
C HIS A 45 -1.07 14.81 7.84
N GLN A 46 -1.12 13.85 8.76
CA GLN A 46 -0.52 12.53 8.60
C GLN A 46 -1.54 11.42 8.89
N GLU A 47 -1.39 10.28 8.23
CA GLU A 47 -2.21 9.10 8.51
C GLU A 47 -1.96 8.57 9.94
N PRO A 48 -2.98 8.20 10.72
CA PRO A 48 -2.82 7.66 12.08
C PRO A 48 -1.91 6.42 12.14
N THR A 49 -1.96 5.59 11.09
CA THR A 49 -1.13 4.40 10.93
C THR A 49 0.35 4.78 10.72
N THR A 50 0.61 5.85 9.99
CA THR A 50 1.95 6.41 9.75
C THR A 50 2.56 6.93 11.05
N LEU A 51 1.83 7.75 11.81
CA LEU A 51 2.28 8.22 13.13
C LEU A 51 2.56 7.04 14.09
N SER A 52 1.70 6.01 14.05
CA SER A 52 1.88 4.79 14.84
C SER A 52 3.17 4.07 14.47
N ASN A 53 3.46 3.97 13.18
CA ASN A 53 4.66 3.31 12.69
C ASN A 53 5.93 4.05 13.15
N HIS A 54 5.92 5.39 13.10
CA HIS A 54 7.03 6.22 13.58
C HIS A 54 7.26 6.05 15.09
N LEU A 55 6.19 6.11 15.90
CA LEU A 55 6.26 5.94 17.36
C LEU A 55 6.65 4.52 17.80
N ASN A 56 6.57 3.53 16.91
CA ASN A 56 6.99 2.16 17.17
C ASN A 56 8.35 1.79 16.54
N GLY A 57 9.06 2.77 15.97
CA GLY A 57 10.39 2.58 15.38
C GLY A 57 10.38 1.77 14.08
N GLY A 58 9.27 1.79 13.33
CA GLY A 58 9.21 1.10 12.04
C GLY A 58 9.90 1.87 10.91
N ARG A 59 9.58 3.17 10.74
CA ARG A 59 10.21 4.05 9.75
C ARG A 59 10.61 5.37 10.39
N ILE A 60 11.73 5.94 9.94
CA ILE A 60 12.14 7.29 10.34
C ILE A 60 11.20 8.30 9.66
N PRO A 61 10.56 9.23 10.40
CA PRO A 61 9.70 10.25 9.82
C PRO A 61 10.47 11.21 8.92
N ASP A 62 9.77 11.69 7.88
CA ASP A 62 10.27 12.78 7.07
C ASP A 62 10.19 14.11 7.83
N GLU A 63 11.00 15.07 7.40
CA GLU A 63 11.19 16.33 8.12
C GLU A 63 9.89 17.13 8.23
N THR A 64 9.09 17.14 7.16
CA THR A 64 7.77 17.79 7.13
C THR A 64 6.80 17.18 8.13
N LEU A 65 6.74 15.84 8.19
CA LEU A 65 5.90 15.10 9.13
C LEU A 65 6.34 15.33 10.59
N LEU A 66 7.65 15.40 10.81
CA LEU A 66 8.23 15.67 12.14
C LEU A 66 7.90 17.08 12.63
N ARG A 67 8.00 18.09 11.75
CA ARG A 67 7.60 19.47 12.03
C ARG A 67 6.10 19.59 12.32
N GLY A 68 5.26 18.96 11.49
CA GLY A 68 3.81 18.95 11.68
C GLY A 68 3.41 18.33 13.02
N PHE A 69 4.00 17.18 13.36
CA PHE A 69 3.79 16.53 14.66
C PHE A 69 4.21 17.44 15.83
N TYR A 70 5.40 18.03 15.76
CA TYR A 70 5.91 18.90 16.82
C TYR A 70 5.00 20.10 17.05
N ALA A 71 4.60 20.80 15.99
CA ALA A 71 3.77 21.99 16.07
C ALA A 71 2.39 21.72 16.69
N VAL A 72 1.78 20.57 16.40
CA VAL A 72 0.50 20.18 17.02
C VAL A 72 0.66 19.94 18.52
N VAL A 73 1.70 19.20 18.91
CA VAL A 73 1.92 18.87 20.32
C VAL A 73 2.38 20.09 21.12
N GLU A 74 3.15 20.99 20.51
CA GLU A 74 3.56 22.26 21.14
C GLU A 74 2.35 23.17 21.39
N LYS A 75 1.41 23.25 20.44
CA LYS A 75 0.13 23.96 20.64
C LYS A 75 -0.67 23.36 21.80
N ASP A 76 -0.77 22.03 21.86
CA ASP A 76 -1.48 21.33 22.93
C ASP A 76 -0.83 21.55 24.30
N ALA A 77 0.51 21.50 24.38
CA ALA A 77 1.26 21.72 25.62
C ALA A 77 1.08 23.16 26.12
N THR A 78 1.21 24.13 25.20
CA THR A 78 1.00 25.56 25.50
C THR A 78 -0.43 25.81 25.99
N ALA A 79 -1.43 25.22 25.34
CA ALA A 79 -2.83 25.33 25.76
C ALA A 79 -3.10 24.67 27.12
N SER A 80 -2.35 23.61 27.45
CA SER A 80 -2.47 22.88 28.72
C SER A 80 -1.66 23.51 29.87
N GLY A 81 -0.92 24.60 29.61
CA GLY A 81 -0.04 25.24 30.60
C GLY A 81 1.18 24.41 30.99
N GLN A 82 1.41 23.27 30.31
CA GLN A 82 2.66 22.53 30.37
C GLN A 82 3.64 23.31 29.49
N GLY A 83 4.62 23.98 30.08
CA GLY A 83 5.55 24.87 29.37
C GLY A 83 6.40 24.19 28.28
N ARG A 84 7.72 24.39 28.30
CA ARG A 84 8.60 23.90 27.23
C ARG A 84 8.54 22.36 27.11
N LEU A 85 8.39 21.86 25.88
CA LEU A 85 8.46 20.44 25.56
C LEU A 85 9.82 19.83 25.98
N PRO A 86 9.88 18.52 26.27
CA PRO A 86 11.10 17.85 26.74
C PRO A 86 12.25 17.90 25.73
N HIS A 87 11.94 17.96 24.44
CA HIS A 87 12.93 18.15 23.36
C HIS A 87 12.52 19.32 22.46
N THR A 88 13.52 20.01 21.92
CA THR A 88 13.30 21.04 20.89
C THR A 88 13.11 20.41 19.52
N LEU A 89 12.50 21.15 18.59
CA LEU A 89 12.41 20.74 17.19
C LEU A 89 13.81 20.48 16.60
N ASP A 90 14.78 21.32 16.91
CA ASP A 90 16.16 21.17 16.42
C ASP A 90 16.79 19.87 16.91
N ALA A 91 16.60 19.52 18.19
CA ALA A 91 17.09 18.25 18.74
C ALA A 91 16.45 17.04 18.04
N LEU A 92 15.16 17.11 17.70
CA LEU A 92 14.50 16.05 16.92
C LEU A 92 15.06 15.92 15.51
N LEU A 93 15.38 17.04 14.86
CA LEU A 93 15.99 17.04 13.53
C LEU A 93 17.42 16.49 13.57
N GLU A 94 18.20 16.80 14.61
CA GLU A 94 19.51 16.18 14.83
C GLU A 94 19.41 14.67 15.04
N PHE A 95 18.46 14.21 15.86
CA PHE A 95 18.22 12.78 16.04
C PHE A 95 17.81 12.10 14.73
N ARG A 96 17.03 12.77 13.88
CA ARG A 96 16.68 12.29 12.54
C ARG A 96 17.91 12.16 11.65
N THR A 97 18.77 13.17 11.61
CA THR A 97 20.01 13.13 10.81
C THR A 97 20.89 11.97 11.25
N ARG A 98 21.14 11.83 12.56
CA ARG A 98 21.91 10.69 13.11
C ARG A 98 21.25 9.34 12.89
N ALA A 99 19.92 9.26 12.90
CA ALA A 99 19.20 8.02 12.61
C ALA A 99 19.26 7.64 11.12
N LYS A 100 19.43 8.63 10.23
CA LYS A 100 19.64 8.44 8.79
C LYS A 100 21.11 8.28 8.40
N GLU A 101 22.06 8.55 9.29
CA GLU A 101 23.47 8.27 9.04
C GLU A 101 23.72 6.77 9.06
N LYS A 102 24.31 6.24 7.96
CA LYS A 102 24.72 4.84 7.90
C LYS A 102 25.86 4.62 8.88
N HIS A 103 25.64 3.79 9.90
CA HIS A 103 26.70 3.42 10.85
C HIS A 103 27.67 2.36 10.30
N CYS A 104 27.25 1.56 9.31
CA CYS A 104 28.10 0.66 8.53
C CYS A 104 27.50 0.41 7.13
N GLU A 105 28.31 -0.08 6.19
CA GLU A 105 27.84 -0.55 4.86
C GLU A 105 26.82 -1.71 4.96
N CYS A 106 26.85 -2.44 6.07
CA CYS A 106 25.94 -3.53 6.39
C CYS A 106 24.55 -3.11 6.91
N CYS A 107 24.32 -1.84 7.23
CA CYS A 107 23.08 -1.36 7.83
C CYS A 107 22.13 -0.79 6.78
N LEU A 108 20.89 -1.30 6.74
CA LEU A 108 19.83 -0.93 5.80
C LEU A 108 19.25 0.49 5.98
N VAL A 109 19.80 1.32 6.86
CA VAL A 109 19.24 2.64 7.21
C VAL A 109 20.24 3.75 6.88
N GLY A 110 19.91 4.53 5.84
CA GLY A 110 20.56 5.80 5.49
C GLY A 110 20.71 6.05 3.99
N HIS A 111 20.74 7.32 3.57
CA HIS A 111 21.05 7.70 2.19
C HIS A 111 22.50 7.29 1.89
N PRO A 112 22.80 6.69 0.72
CA PRO A 112 24.20 6.52 0.32
C PRO A 112 24.85 7.90 0.27
N ALA A 113 26.04 8.04 0.88
CA ALA A 113 26.90 9.18 0.61
C ALA A 113 27.12 9.23 -0.90
N ALA A 114 26.92 10.41 -1.48
CA ALA A 114 26.96 10.64 -2.92
C ALA A 114 28.17 9.92 -3.54
N SER A 115 27.88 8.88 -4.31
CA SER A 115 28.82 8.27 -5.24
C SER A 115 28.17 8.42 -6.59
N GLU A 116 28.68 9.38 -7.35
CA GLU A 116 28.53 9.44 -8.80
C GLU A 116 28.97 8.09 -9.36
N GLN A 117 28.04 7.21 -9.65
CA GLN A 117 28.30 6.05 -10.50
C GLN A 117 27.01 5.62 -11.20
N SER A 118 26.97 6.07 -12.45
CA SER A 118 26.14 5.64 -13.54
C SER A 118 26.06 4.11 -13.66
N GLY A 119 24.82 3.62 -13.80
CA GLY A 119 24.47 2.50 -14.66
C GLY A 119 24.80 1.08 -14.17
N GLN A 120 23.97 0.52 -13.28
CA GLN A 120 23.53 -0.88 -13.39
C GLN A 120 22.13 -1.08 -12.80
N PRO A 121 21.19 -1.75 -13.51
CA PRO A 121 19.89 -2.11 -12.94
C PRO A 121 20.05 -3.28 -11.94
N GLN A 122 19.87 -2.97 -10.66
CA GLN A 122 19.82 -3.96 -9.58
C GLN A 122 18.36 -4.43 -9.38
N PRO A 123 18.06 -5.74 -9.30
CA PRO A 123 16.70 -6.22 -9.08
C PRO A 123 16.23 -5.97 -7.64
N ALA A 124 14.98 -5.52 -7.50
CA ALA A 124 14.37 -5.01 -6.27
C ALA A 124 13.93 -6.10 -5.26
N SER A 125 14.60 -7.25 -5.17
CA SER A 125 14.21 -8.30 -4.22
C SER A 125 15.39 -9.10 -3.69
N PRO A 126 15.48 -9.36 -2.37
CA PRO A 126 16.45 -10.28 -1.84
C PRO A 126 16.15 -11.68 -2.36
N ILE A 127 17.17 -12.36 -2.88
CA ILE A 127 17.10 -13.76 -3.30
C ILE A 127 16.76 -14.59 -2.06
N VAL A 128 15.48 -14.98 -1.93
CA VAL A 128 15.03 -15.88 -0.87
C VAL A 128 15.45 -17.29 -1.25
N ALA A 129 16.36 -17.88 -0.50
CA ALA A 129 16.97 -19.19 -0.77
C ALA A 129 15.97 -20.38 -0.80
N ASN A 130 14.67 -20.18 -0.58
CA ASN A 130 13.63 -21.22 -0.69
C ASN A 130 12.21 -20.60 -0.69
N PRO A 131 11.68 -20.14 -1.84
CA PRO A 131 10.40 -19.45 -1.92
C PRO A 131 9.18 -20.33 -1.53
N GLY A 132 9.27 -21.64 -1.75
CA GLY A 132 8.18 -22.59 -1.43
C GLY A 132 7.89 -22.72 0.08
N LEU A 133 8.94 -22.74 0.92
CA LEU A 133 8.79 -22.88 2.37
C LEU A 133 8.24 -21.61 3.03
N ALA A 134 8.57 -20.43 2.49
CA ALA A 134 8.05 -19.15 2.97
C ALA A 134 6.55 -19.00 2.67
N ARG A 135 6.09 -19.46 1.49
CA ARG A 135 4.67 -19.47 1.10
C ARG A 135 3.86 -20.44 1.96
N ALA A 136 4.38 -21.64 2.22
CA ALA A 136 3.73 -22.64 3.07
C ALA A 136 3.57 -22.18 4.54
N ARG A 137 4.58 -21.50 5.11
CA ARG A 137 4.49 -20.92 6.47
C ARG A 137 3.47 -19.79 6.58
N ARG A 138 3.32 -18.93 5.56
CA ARG A 138 2.30 -17.87 5.54
C ARG A 138 0.88 -18.42 5.44
N LEU A 139 0.68 -19.47 4.64
CA LEU A 139 -0.63 -20.13 4.51
C LEU A 139 -1.06 -20.83 5.80
N ARG A 140 -0.15 -21.55 6.48
CA ARG A 140 -0.44 -22.18 7.79
C ARG A 140 -0.78 -21.17 8.89
N ARG A 141 -0.17 -19.98 8.90
CA ARG A 141 -0.51 -18.90 9.86
C ARG A 141 -1.86 -18.26 9.59
N ARG A 142 -2.31 -18.19 8.34
CA ARG A 142 -3.66 -17.71 7.98
C ARG A 142 -4.75 -18.73 8.34
N ALA A 143 -4.49 -20.03 8.18
CA ALA A 143 -5.43 -21.09 8.58
C ALA A 143 -5.71 -21.07 10.10
N ARG A 144 -4.66 -20.99 10.94
CA ARG A 144 -4.83 -20.93 12.41
C ARG A 144 -5.52 -19.67 12.95
N ARG A 145 -5.51 -18.55 12.20
CA ARG A 145 -6.23 -17.33 12.61
C ARG A 145 -7.72 -17.35 12.25
N ARG A 146 -8.14 -18.19 11.30
CA ARG A 146 -9.56 -18.39 10.98
C ARG A 146 -10.26 -19.39 11.92
N GLU A 147 -9.51 -20.22 12.65
CA GLU A 147 -10.08 -21.21 13.58
C GLU A 147 -10.57 -20.62 14.92
N ILE A 148 -10.20 -19.39 15.28
CA ILE A 148 -10.57 -18.77 16.58
C ILE A 148 -11.92 -18.01 16.50
N SER A 149 -12.61 -18.03 15.35
CA SER A 149 -13.91 -17.38 15.21
C SER A 149 -14.85 -18.21 14.35
N LEU A 150 -15.31 -19.32 14.92
CA LEU A 150 -16.51 -20.02 14.45
C LEU A 150 -17.54 -20.01 15.59
N PRO A 151 -18.73 -19.41 15.38
CA PRO A 151 -19.89 -19.69 16.20
C PRO A 151 -20.24 -21.18 16.07
N GLN A 152 -20.58 -21.83 17.19
CA GLN A 152 -21.00 -23.23 17.23
C GLN A 152 -22.13 -23.50 16.23
N GLU A 153 -21.86 -24.33 15.23
CA GLU A 153 -22.88 -24.81 14.31
C GLU A 153 -23.60 -26.03 14.90
N ARG A 154 -24.93 -25.93 14.92
CA ARG A 154 -25.87 -26.90 15.46
C ARG A 154 -25.82 -28.21 14.66
N VAL A 155 -26.09 -29.30 15.39
CA VAL A 155 -26.34 -30.68 14.94
C VAL A 155 -27.00 -30.71 13.55
N ARG A 156 -26.29 -31.23 12.55
CA ARG A 156 -26.83 -31.50 11.20
C ARG A 156 -27.26 -32.96 11.11
N VAL A 157 -28.55 -33.15 10.90
CA VAL A 157 -29.20 -34.43 10.54
C VAL A 157 -28.87 -34.76 9.07
N PRO A 158 -28.74 -36.02 8.64
CA PRO A 158 -28.39 -36.35 7.26
C PRO A 158 -29.56 -36.03 6.31
N VAL A 159 -29.39 -35.04 5.43
CA VAL A 159 -30.35 -34.76 4.35
C VAL A 159 -29.90 -35.50 3.08
N PRO A 160 -30.80 -36.23 2.39
CA PRO A 160 -30.48 -36.93 1.14
C PRO A 160 -30.06 -35.95 0.03
N ARG A 161 -29.11 -36.38 -0.81
CA ARG A 161 -28.59 -35.58 -1.94
C ARG A 161 -29.66 -35.39 -3.01
N PRO A 162 -29.95 -34.16 -3.47
CA PRO A 162 -30.72 -33.98 -4.69
C PRO A 162 -29.79 -34.18 -5.89
N MET A 163 -29.99 -35.31 -6.57
CA MET A 163 -29.56 -35.53 -7.95
C MET A 163 -30.38 -34.58 -8.83
N GLY A 164 -29.72 -33.76 -9.64
CA GLY A 164 -30.38 -32.77 -10.49
C GLY A 164 -29.39 -32.07 -11.41
N ASP A 165 -29.24 -32.62 -12.62
CA ASP A 165 -28.31 -32.21 -13.68
C ASP A 165 -28.69 -30.88 -14.35
N ARG A 166 -28.50 -29.76 -13.66
CA ARG A 166 -28.34 -28.43 -14.27
C ARG A 166 -27.38 -27.58 -13.46
N HIS A 167 -26.07 -27.74 -13.71
CA HIS A 167 -25.13 -26.65 -13.42
C HIS A 167 -25.39 -25.53 -14.43
N PRO A 168 -25.73 -24.29 -14.02
CA PRO A 168 -25.52 -23.16 -14.90
C PRO A 168 -24.01 -23.06 -15.16
N ALA A 169 -23.65 -23.02 -16.44
CA ALA A 169 -22.29 -22.93 -16.90
C ALA A 169 -21.58 -21.71 -16.28
N ASP A 170 -20.36 -21.96 -15.82
CA ASP A 170 -19.26 -21.02 -15.70
C ASP A 170 -19.51 -19.76 -14.86
N ALA A 171 -19.33 -19.93 -13.55
CA ALA A 171 -18.38 -19.06 -12.86
C ALA A 171 -17.02 -19.20 -13.56
N ALA A 172 -16.87 -18.56 -14.74
CA ALA A 172 -15.63 -18.47 -15.47
C ALA A 172 -14.58 -18.00 -14.47
N GLU A 173 -13.53 -18.80 -14.29
CA GLU A 173 -12.47 -18.56 -13.34
C GLU A 173 -11.99 -17.11 -13.46
N LEU A 174 -12.42 -16.27 -12.53
CA LEU A 174 -12.02 -14.86 -12.43
C LEU A 174 -10.53 -14.86 -12.12
N THR A 175 -9.72 -14.89 -13.18
CA THR A 175 -8.26 -14.97 -13.11
C THR A 175 -7.68 -13.69 -12.55
N TRP A 176 -8.42 -12.59 -12.65
CA TRP A 176 -8.17 -11.37 -11.89
C TRP A 176 -8.95 -11.37 -10.56
N PRO A 177 -8.27 -11.48 -9.40
CA PRO A 177 -8.92 -11.68 -8.10
C PRO A 177 -9.75 -10.48 -7.64
N GLU A 178 -9.53 -9.29 -8.20
CA GLU A 178 -10.28 -8.08 -7.89
C GLU A 178 -11.59 -7.93 -8.69
N THR A 179 -11.85 -8.78 -9.69
CA THR A 179 -13.07 -8.66 -10.54
C THR A 179 -14.36 -8.73 -9.72
N GLU A 180 -14.43 -9.64 -8.74
CA GLU A 180 -15.57 -9.75 -7.82
C GLU A 180 -15.70 -8.53 -6.90
N LEU A 181 -14.58 -7.87 -6.58
CA LEU A 181 -14.58 -6.65 -5.78
C LEU A 181 -15.08 -5.45 -6.60
N VAL A 182 -14.62 -5.31 -7.85
CA VAL A 182 -15.11 -4.29 -8.78
C VAL A 182 -16.61 -4.47 -9.04
N ALA A 183 -17.05 -5.70 -9.33
CA ALA A 183 -18.47 -6.02 -9.53
C ALA A 183 -19.33 -5.59 -8.33
N ARG A 184 -18.87 -5.88 -7.10
CA ARG A 184 -19.57 -5.47 -5.88
C ARG A 184 -19.60 -3.96 -5.69
N TYR A 185 -18.49 -3.26 -5.90
CA TYR A 185 -18.47 -1.81 -5.79
C TYR A 185 -19.37 -1.12 -6.81
N LEU A 186 -19.46 -1.65 -8.03
CA LEU A 186 -20.39 -1.13 -9.03
C LEU A 186 -21.86 -1.42 -8.65
N ALA A 187 -22.15 -2.61 -8.12
CA ALA A 187 -23.49 -2.98 -7.64
C ALA A 187 -23.95 -2.12 -6.45
N ASP A 188 -23.02 -1.74 -5.57
CA ASP A 188 -23.26 -0.89 -4.40
C ASP A 188 -23.24 0.63 -4.74
N ASP A 189 -23.20 1.02 -6.02
CA ASP A 189 -23.04 2.40 -6.54
C ASP A 189 -21.80 3.14 -5.99
N ARG A 190 -20.79 2.39 -5.52
CA ARG A 190 -19.50 2.90 -5.05
C ARG A 190 -18.54 3.12 -6.22
N LYS A 191 -18.96 3.98 -7.17
CA LYS A 191 -18.23 4.27 -8.41
C LYS A 191 -16.82 4.80 -8.18
N HIS A 192 -16.59 5.55 -7.10
CA HIS A 192 -15.26 6.08 -6.78
C HIS A 192 -14.26 4.96 -6.43
N ASP A 193 -14.69 3.99 -5.62
CA ASP A 193 -13.83 2.88 -5.20
C ASP A 193 -13.56 1.91 -6.36
N ALA A 194 -14.58 1.64 -7.19
CA ALA A 194 -14.41 0.89 -8.43
C ALA A 194 -13.45 1.61 -9.38
N GLY A 195 -13.64 2.92 -9.59
CA GLY A 195 -12.80 3.74 -10.45
C GLY A 195 -11.33 3.75 -10.00
N PHE A 196 -11.08 3.85 -8.69
CA PHE A 196 -9.71 3.79 -8.15
C PHE A 196 -9.01 2.46 -8.46
N LEU A 197 -9.71 1.33 -8.32
CA LEU A 197 -9.15 0.01 -8.63
C LEU A 197 -8.85 -0.15 -10.13
N LEU A 198 -9.76 0.31 -10.99
CA LEU A 198 -9.58 0.25 -12.45
C LEU A 198 -8.45 1.16 -12.92
N TRP A 199 -8.35 2.35 -12.35
CA TRP A 199 -7.24 3.27 -12.56
C TRP A 199 -5.91 2.64 -12.13
N GLN A 200 -5.84 2.07 -10.93
CA GLN A 200 -4.62 1.44 -10.42
C GLN A 200 -4.18 0.26 -11.30
N ALA A 201 -5.14 -0.57 -11.74
CA ALA A 201 -4.87 -1.66 -12.66
C ALA A 201 -4.30 -1.14 -13.98
N GLY A 202 -5.00 -0.19 -14.63
CA GLY A 202 -4.58 0.40 -15.89
C GLY A 202 -3.25 1.17 -15.81
N ALA A 203 -2.91 1.78 -14.68
CA ALA A 203 -1.67 2.54 -14.50
C ALA A 203 -0.44 1.68 -14.16
N SER A 204 -0.61 0.60 -13.41
CA SER A 204 0.53 -0.11 -12.76
C SER A 204 0.74 -1.53 -13.22
N TYR A 205 -0.26 -2.19 -13.83
CA TYR A 205 -0.15 -3.61 -14.14
C TYR A 205 0.79 -3.88 -15.32
N SER A 206 1.37 -5.08 -15.30
CA SER A 206 2.16 -5.60 -16.42
C SER A 206 1.26 -6.02 -17.58
N ALA A 207 1.82 -6.20 -18.77
CA ALA A 207 1.07 -6.66 -19.95
C ALA A 207 0.24 -7.94 -19.72
N PRO A 208 0.79 -9.04 -19.16
CA PRO A 208 -0.02 -10.24 -18.91
C PRO A 208 -1.12 -9.99 -17.86
N ASP A 209 -0.85 -9.14 -16.86
CA ASP A 209 -1.85 -8.81 -15.83
C ASP A 209 -3.00 -7.97 -16.40
N ILE A 210 -2.72 -7.07 -17.35
CA ILE A 210 -3.75 -6.32 -18.07
C ILE A 210 -4.62 -7.26 -18.91
N VAL A 211 -4.02 -8.20 -19.66
CA VAL A 211 -4.76 -9.20 -20.45
C VAL A 211 -5.72 -10.00 -19.54
N ASN A 212 -5.24 -10.42 -18.36
CA ASN A 212 -6.05 -11.15 -17.39
C ASN A 212 -7.17 -10.29 -16.79
N ALA A 213 -6.89 -9.04 -16.43
CA ALA A 213 -7.87 -8.12 -15.84
C ALA A 213 -8.97 -7.75 -16.85
N VAL A 214 -8.58 -7.37 -18.07
CA VAL A 214 -9.51 -7.04 -19.15
C VAL A 214 -10.33 -8.26 -19.53
N GLY A 215 -9.69 -9.42 -19.74
CA GLY A 215 -10.36 -10.68 -20.02
C GLY A 215 -11.39 -11.04 -18.94
N SER A 216 -11.02 -10.92 -17.66
CA SER A 216 -11.93 -11.19 -16.53
C SER A 216 -13.11 -10.22 -16.47
N CYS A 217 -12.88 -8.92 -16.74
CA CYS A 217 -13.97 -7.95 -16.83
C CYS A 217 -14.91 -8.24 -18.01
N ARG A 218 -14.37 -8.61 -19.17
CA ARG A 218 -15.16 -8.95 -20.36
C ARG A 218 -16.01 -10.21 -20.14
N THR A 219 -15.44 -11.27 -19.55
CA THR A 219 -16.19 -12.50 -19.25
C THR A 219 -17.24 -12.30 -18.17
N ALA A 220 -17.00 -11.38 -17.23
CA ALA A 220 -17.97 -10.98 -16.21
C ALA A 220 -19.06 -9.99 -16.71
N GLY A 221 -19.04 -9.60 -17.99
CA GLY A 221 -19.98 -8.62 -18.57
C GLY A 221 -19.73 -7.17 -18.12
N LEU A 222 -18.62 -6.89 -17.46
CA LEU A 222 -18.22 -5.55 -16.98
C LEU A 222 -17.46 -4.78 -18.07
N HIS A 223 -18.12 -4.57 -19.22
CA HIS A 223 -17.47 -3.97 -20.39
C HIS A 223 -16.95 -2.55 -20.12
N GLU A 224 -17.71 -1.70 -19.44
CA GLU A 224 -17.29 -0.34 -19.09
C GLU A 224 -16.07 -0.34 -18.14
N ALA A 225 -15.95 -1.34 -17.27
CA ALA A 225 -14.80 -1.47 -16.38
C ALA A 225 -13.54 -1.89 -17.14
N ALA A 226 -13.67 -2.80 -18.12
CA ALA A 226 -12.59 -3.16 -19.02
C ALA A 226 -12.12 -1.93 -19.82
N ASP A 227 -13.04 -1.15 -20.39
CA ASP A 227 -12.72 0.06 -21.15
C ASP A 227 -11.98 1.08 -20.27
N ALA A 228 -12.39 1.26 -19.02
CA ALA A 228 -11.72 2.16 -18.08
C ALA A 228 -10.26 1.72 -17.81
N ILE A 229 -9.99 0.42 -17.69
CA ILE A 229 -8.60 -0.08 -17.56
C ILE A 229 -7.80 0.27 -18.81
N LEU A 230 -8.35 0.02 -20.00
CA LEU A 230 -7.69 0.24 -21.28
C LEU A 230 -7.41 1.73 -21.56
N ILE A 231 -8.33 2.63 -21.17
CA ILE A 231 -8.11 4.09 -21.25
C ILE A 231 -6.89 4.50 -20.41
N ASN A 232 -6.81 4.02 -19.17
CA ASN A 232 -5.68 4.31 -18.29
C ASN A 232 -4.36 3.71 -18.79
N VAL A 233 -4.41 2.59 -19.51
CA VAL A 233 -3.24 2.05 -20.22
C VAL A 233 -2.80 2.99 -21.34
N ALA A 234 -3.73 3.48 -22.17
CA ALA A 234 -3.43 4.37 -23.29
C ALA A 234 -2.82 5.72 -22.86
N GLU A 235 -3.15 6.18 -21.64
CA GLU A 235 -2.63 7.40 -21.03
C GLU A 235 -1.23 7.25 -20.41
N ARG A 236 -0.65 6.04 -20.39
CA ARG A 236 0.71 5.84 -19.88
C ARG A 236 1.71 6.66 -20.70
N THR A 237 2.64 7.30 -20.00
CA THR A 237 3.75 8.06 -20.60
C THR A 237 4.74 7.17 -21.33
N ASP A 238 4.91 5.92 -20.88
CA ASP A 238 5.75 4.92 -21.54
C ASP A 238 5.01 4.30 -22.74
N ARG A 239 5.29 4.82 -23.94
CA ARG A 239 4.70 4.32 -25.20
C ARG A 239 5.12 2.89 -25.52
N GLN A 240 6.33 2.47 -25.13
CA GLN A 240 6.76 1.09 -25.34
C GLN A 240 5.94 0.13 -24.47
N ALA A 241 5.62 0.52 -23.23
CA ALA A 241 4.72 -0.27 -22.39
C ALA A 241 3.32 -0.40 -23.01
N VAL A 242 2.76 0.67 -23.58
CA VAL A 242 1.46 0.63 -24.27
C VAL A 242 1.49 -0.35 -25.45
N LEU A 243 2.55 -0.30 -26.28
CA LEU A 243 2.72 -1.21 -27.41
C LEU A 243 2.92 -2.66 -26.97
N ASN A 244 3.68 -2.91 -25.90
CA ASN A 244 3.86 -4.26 -25.34
C ASN A 244 2.53 -4.83 -24.82
N ILE A 245 1.68 -3.99 -24.23
CA ILE A 245 0.34 -4.39 -23.78
C ILE A 245 -0.56 -4.68 -24.98
N ALA A 246 -0.55 -3.82 -26.00
CA ALA A 246 -1.30 -4.05 -27.24
C ALA A 246 -0.86 -5.35 -27.94
N ALA A 247 0.44 -5.64 -27.99
CA ALA A 247 0.96 -6.90 -28.51
C ALA A 247 0.45 -8.10 -27.70
N ALA A 248 0.51 -8.04 -26.37
CA ALA A 248 0.03 -9.11 -25.50
C ALA A 248 -1.49 -9.36 -25.63
N LEU A 249 -2.29 -8.30 -25.81
CA LEU A 249 -3.73 -8.41 -26.10
C LEU A 249 -3.98 -9.06 -27.47
N GLY A 250 -3.17 -8.70 -28.47
CA GLY A 250 -3.21 -9.31 -29.80
C GLY A 250 -2.89 -10.80 -29.78
N ASP A 251 -1.82 -11.18 -29.08
CA ASP A 251 -1.42 -12.58 -28.89
C ASP A 251 -2.49 -13.41 -28.15
N ALA A 252 -3.27 -12.76 -27.28
CA ALA A 252 -4.41 -13.37 -26.59
C ALA A 252 -5.71 -13.40 -27.42
N GLY A 253 -5.69 -12.91 -28.66
CA GLY A 253 -6.84 -12.87 -29.56
C GLY A 253 -7.85 -11.74 -29.29
N GLN A 254 -7.53 -10.80 -28.40
CA GLN A 254 -8.38 -9.68 -27.99
C GLN A 254 -8.23 -8.48 -28.95
N HIS A 255 -8.47 -8.70 -30.24
CA HIS A 255 -8.21 -7.73 -31.31
C HIS A 255 -9.02 -6.43 -31.20
N GLU A 256 -10.24 -6.51 -30.64
CA GLU A 256 -11.07 -5.33 -30.38
C GLU A 256 -10.42 -4.41 -29.34
N ASP A 257 -9.89 -4.98 -28.26
CA ASP A 257 -9.20 -4.24 -27.19
C ASP A 257 -7.88 -3.62 -27.67
N VAL A 258 -7.17 -4.28 -28.60
CA VAL A 258 -5.99 -3.72 -29.29
C VAL A 258 -6.35 -2.48 -30.08
N THR A 259 -7.40 -2.59 -30.90
CA THR A 259 -7.88 -1.47 -31.73
C THR A 259 -8.30 -0.30 -30.84
N PHE A 260 -8.98 -0.59 -29.74
CA PHE A 260 -9.39 0.40 -28.75
C PHE A 260 -8.21 1.14 -28.12
N ILE A 261 -7.20 0.42 -27.59
CA ILE A 261 -6.02 1.04 -26.97
C ILE A 261 -5.26 1.90 -27.97
N LEU A 262 -4.99 1.40 -29.18
CA LEU A 262 -4.21 2.15 -30.17
C LEU A 262 -4.94 3.41 -30.61
N THR A 263 -6.26 3.33 -30.82
CA THR A 263 -7.08 4.50 -31.16
C THR A 263 -7.12 5.52 -30.01
N ALA A 264 -7.21 5.07 -28.76
CA ALA A 264 -7.18 5.93 -27.59
C ALA A 264 -5.81 6.60 -27.42
N ALA A 265 -4.71 5.85 -27.59
CA ALA A 265 -3.35 6.36 -27.47
C ALA A 265 -3.02 7.41 -28.53
N MET A 266 -3.55 7.27 -29.76
CA MET A 266 -3.41 8.27 -30.83
C MET A 266 -4.12 9.60 -30.54
N ARG A 267 -5.13 9.59 -29.66
CA ARG A 267 -5.88 10.79 -29.26
C ARG A 267 -5.30 11.45 -28.01
N ALA A 268 -4.46 10.76 -27.26
CA ALA A 268 -3.81 11.30 -26.09
C ALA A 268 -2.79 12.37 -26.51
N PRO A 269 -2.87 13.61 -26.00
CA PRO A 269 -1.95 14.68 -26.39
C PRO A 269 -0.50 14.29 -26.08
N GLU A 270 0.42 14.56 -27.03
CA GLU A 270 1.84 14.40 -26.76
C GLU A 270 2.24 15.27 -25.55
N PRO A 271 3.04 14.74 -24.61
CA PRO A 271 3.61 15.57 -23.57
C PRO A 271 4.55 16.57 -24.24
N SER A 272 4.07 17.81 -24.37
CA SER A 272 4.81 19.02 -24.74
C SER A 272 6.22 18.97 -24.16
N ALA A 273 7.22 18.79 -25.03
CA ALA A 273 8.61 19.05 -24.70
C ALA A 273 8.74 20.54 -24.35
N VAL A 274 8.85 20.85 -23.07
CA VAL A 274 9.19 22.20 -22.60
C VAL A 274 10.72 22.35 -22.75
N PRO A 275 11.19 23.45 -23.38
CA PRO A 275 12.61 23.69 -23.68
C PRO A 275 13.48 23.96 -22.46
#